data_AF-A0A1Z3U7A9-F1
#
_entry.id   AF-A0A1Z3U7A9-F1
#
_cell.length_a   1.000
_cell.length_b   1.000
_cell.length_c   1.000
_cell.angle_alpha   90.00
_cell.angle_beta   90.00
_cell.angle_gamma   90.00
#
_symmetry.space_group_name_H-M   'P 1'
#
loop_
_entity.id
_entity.type
_entity.pdbx_description
1 polymer ?
#
loop_
_entity_poly.entity_id
_entity_poly.type
_entity_poly.pdbx_seq_one_letter_code
_entity_poly.pdbx_strand_id
1 'polypeptide(L)'
;MTDIAITDPRRAVGAASKPTRQQTVARSLKAIHDTHLSIWTDYADMLATFEDARRDDHWQGGFLQLPIHRHFQPENEVQRENAIRYLSEHVERQPDLTKAGAILDRVEAAFEQGFHEAQVRVIIGLMVDAFPNARPHSPEAYVETLIHELSHQGATTAAIAKGCNAITLTAKFLPAASEVLEKVKSCAGVLAHIRRTLMRYTEWSATTAEAVVWLQTQALWDRTAGERLEFEGNDPF
;
A
#
# COMPACT_ATOMS: atom_id res chain seq x y z
N MET A 1 -14.04 -60.70 20.67
CA MET A 1 -14.72 -60.25 19.44
C MET A 1 -15.25 -58.87 19.74
N THR A 2 -14.59 -57.85 19.20
CA THR A 2 -14.83 -56.45 19.54
C THR A 2 -15.38 -55.79 18.29
N ASP A 3 -16.67 -55.48 18.29
CA ASP A 3 -17.32 -54.83 17.15
C ASP A 3 -16.89 -53.37 17.07
N ILE A 4 -16.18 -53.03 16.00
CA ILE A 4 -15.83 -51.65 15.64
C ILE A 4 -17.01 -51.08 14.88
N ALA A 5 -17.77 -50.19 15.52
CA ALA A 5 -18.82 -49.41 14.87
C ALA A 5 -18.17 -48.44 13.88
N ILE A 6 -18.26 -48.75 12.58
CA ILE A 6 -17.88 -47.85 11.49
C ILE A 6 -18.90 -46.70 11.48
N THR A 7 -18.49 -45.54 12.00
CA THR A 7 -19.27 -44.31 11.91
C THR A 7 -19.10 -43.76 10.49
N ASP A 8 -20.21 -43.67 9.74
CA ASP A 8 -20.24 -43.11 8.39
C ASP A 8 -19.81 -41.63 8.41
N PRO A 9 -18.67 -41.25 7.79
CA PRO A 9 -18.20 -39.87 7.76
C PRO A 9 -19.06 -38.94 6.87
N ARG A 10 -20.10 -39.46 6.18
CA ARG A 10 -20.96 -38.66 5.31
C ARG A 10 -22.16 -38.02 6.01
N ARG A 11 -22.32 -38.23 7.32
CA ARG A 11 -23.48 -37.74 8.07
C ARG A 11 -23.21 -36.50 8.91
N ALA A 12 -22.60 -35.47 8.33
CA ALA A 12 -22.57 -34.12 8.92
C ALA A 12 -22.23 -33.00 7.91
N VAL A 13 -22.73 -33.05 6.67
CA VAL A 13 -22.81 -31.81 5.87
C VAL A 13 -24.12 -31.13 6.21
N GLY A 14 -24.14 -30.42 7.34
CA GLY A 14 -25.27 -29.57 7.69
C GLY A 14 -25.54 -28.60 6.55
N ALA A 15 -26.76 -28.62 6.00
CA ALA A 15 -27.17 -27.69 4.96
C ALA A 15 -26.92 -26.27 5.45
N ALA A 16 -25.92 -25.59 4.87
CA ALA A 16 -25.64 -24.20 5.19
C ALA A 16 -26.90 -23.39 4.85
N SER A 17 -27.61 -22.91 5.87
CA SER A 17 -28.81 -22.10 5.68
C SER A 17 -28.47 -20.88 4.84
N LYS A 18 -29.26 -20.60 3.79
CA LYS A 18 -29.08 -19.40 2.97
C LYS A 18 -29.05 -18.16 3.88
N PRO A 19 -28.12 -17.21 3.68
CA PRO A 19 -28.02 -16.04 4.52
C PRO A 19 -29.30 -15.22 4.45
N THR A 20 -29.71 -14.66 5.58
CA THR A 20 -30.88 -13.77 5.63
C THR A 20 -30.57 -12.45 4.92
N ARG A 21 -31.61 -11.72 4.48
CA ARG A 21 -31.44 -10.39 3.87
C ARG A 21 -30.61 -9.44 4.74
N GLN A 22 -30.81 -9.47 6.05
CA GLN A 22 -30.03 -8.68 7.01
C GLN A 22 -28.54 -9.07 7.01
N GLN A 23 -28.23 -10.37 6.97
CA GLN A 23 -26.84 -10.84 6.89
C GLN A 23 -26.18 -10.43 5.57
N THR A 24 -26.91 -10.46 4.45
CA THR A 24 -26.41 -9.99 3.16
C THR A 24 -26.09 -8.50 3.19
N VAL A 25 -26.98 -7.66 3.73
CA VAL A 25 -26.74 -6.22 3.88
C VAL A 25 -25.52 -5.98 4.77
N ALA A 26 -25.45 -6.59 5.95
CA ALA A 26 -24.31 -6.43 6.85
C ALA A 26 -22.96 -6.81 6.19
N ARG A 27 -22.95 -7.87 5.37
CA ARG A 27 -21.75 -8.25 4.60
C ARG A 27 -21.37 -7.19 3.57
N SER A 28 -22.33 -6.63 2.84
CA SER A 28 -22.06 -5.57 1.87
C SER A 28 -21.52 -4.30 2.54
N LEU A 29 -22.07 -3.91 3.70
CA LEU A 29 -21.60 -2.75 4.45
C LEU A 29 -20.18 -2.95 4.98
N LYS A 30 -19.89 -4.14 5.52
CA LYS A 30 -18.54 -4.51 5.96
C LYS A 30 -17.55 -4.53 4.79
N ALA A 31 -17.95 -5.03 3.62
CA ALA A 31 -17.11 -5.04 2.45
C ALA A 31 -16.71 -3.62 1.99
N ILE A 32 -17.62 -2.64 2.06
CA ILE A 32 -17.30 -1.23 1.76
C ILE A 32 -16.23 -0.71 2.72
N HIS A 33 -16.42 -0.93 4.02
CA HIS A 33 -15.46 -0.51 5.04
C HIS A 33 -14.09 -1.19 4.88
N ASP A 34 -14.08 -2.52 4.70
CA ASP A 34 -12.86 -3.31 4.53
C ASP A 34 -12.10 -2.94 3.25
N THR A 35 -12.81 -2.60 2.17
CA THR A 35 -12.19 -2.12 0.92
C THR A 35 -11.31 -0.89 1.18
N HIS A 36 -11.83 0.09 1.92
CA HIS A 36 -11.10 1.30 2.26
C HIS A 36 -9.98 1.06 3.27
N LEU A 37 -10.15 0.10 4.18
CA LEU A 37 -9.11 -0.29 5.12
C LEU A 37 -7.95 -1.05 4.48
N SER A 38 -8.19 -1.77 3.37
CA SER A 38 -7.16 -2.59 2.71
C SER A 38 -5.93 -1.80 2.26
N ILE A 39 -6.11 -0.52 1.87
CA ILE A 39 -5.00 0.39 1.51
C ILE A 39 -3.99 0.48 2.67
N TRP A 40 -4.49 0.52 3.90
CA TRP A 40 -3.69 0.71 5.10
C TRP A 40 -2.99 -0.58 5.54
N THR A 41 -3.66 -1.71 5.43
CA THR A 41 -3.06 -3.02 5.75
C THR A 41 -1.96 -3.33 4.76
N ASP A 42 -2.22 -3.13 3.47
CA ASP A 42 -1.26 -3.49 2.43
C ASP A 42 -0.03 -2.59 2.46
N TYR A 43 -0.20 -1.30 2.78
CA TYR A 43 0.91 -0.40 3.02
C TYR A 43 1.71 -0.78 4.27
N ALA A 44 1.04 -1.17 5.37
CA ALA A 44 1.73 -1.62 6.58
C ALA A 44 2.54 -2.92 6.35
N ASP A 45 1.97 -3.88 5.62
CA ASP A 45 2.66 -5.12 5.25
C ASP A 45 3.86 -4.85 4.34
N MET A 46 3.72 -3.90 3.42
CA MET A 46 4.82 -3.43 2.58
C MET A 46 5.92 -2.80 3.44
N LEU A 47 5.58 -1.92 4.38
CA LEU A 47 6.56 -1.32 5.31
C LEU A 47 7.27 -2.35 6.19
N ALA A 48 6.57 -3.37 6.68
CA ALA A 48 7.20 -4.45 7.43
C ALA A 48 8.26 -5.16 6.59
N THR A 49 7.95 -5.42 5.31
CA THR A 49 8.92 -5.99 4.35
C THR A 49 10.12 -5.07 4.15
N PHE A 50 9.92 -3.74 4.10
CA PHE A 50 10.99 -2.76 4.02
C PHE A 50 11.86 -2.74 5.29
N GLU A 51 11.25 -2.80 6.47
CA GLU A 51 11.98 -2.76 7.73
C GLU A 51 12.83 -4.02 7.93
N ASP A 52 12.33 -5.19 7.54
CA ASP A 52 13.09 -6.43 7.54
C ASP A 52 14.30 -6.33 6.59
N ALA A 53 14.08 -5.86 5.36
CA ALA A 53 15.17 -5.63 4.40
C ALA A 53 16.21 -4.60 4.89
N ARG A 54 15.79 -3.61 5.68
CA ARG A 54 16.70 -2.60 6.25
C ARG A 54 17.54 -3.16 7.41
N ARG A 55 16.99 -4.09 8.20
CA ARG A 55 17.68 -4.69 9.36
C ARG A 55 18.82 -5.62 8.96
N ASP A 56 18.78 -6.17 7.76
CA ASP A 56 19.85 -7.02 7.21
C ASP A 56 21.14 -6.25 6.82
N ASP A 57 21.40 -5.09 7.45
CA ASP A 57 22.65 -4.27 7.39
C ASP A 57 23.15 -3.78 6.02
N HIS A 58 22.51 -4.17 4.92
CA HIS A 58 22.95 -3.84 3.56
C HIS A 58 22.32 -2.58 2.97
N TRP A 59 21.39 -1.93 3.70
CA TRP A 59 20.63 -0.75 3.24
C TRP A 59 20.95 0.49 4.11
N GLN A 60 22.25 0.84 4.22
CA GLN A 60 22.69 1.97 5.06
C GLN A 60 22.39 3.35 4.44
N GLY A 61 22.10 3.41 3.13
CA GLY A 61 21.54 4.60 2.50
C GLY A 61 20.03 4.60 2.71
N GLY A 62 19.53 5.30 3.73
CA GLY A 62 18.09 5.43 3.93
C GLY A 62 17.39 5.87 2.63
N PHE A 63 16.12 5.48 2.48
CA PHE A 63 15.24 5.73 1.32
C PHE A 63 15.25 7.16 0.75
N LEU A 64 15.79 8.11 1.52
CA LEU A 64 15.82 9.54 1.27
C LEU A 64 17.22 10.10 0.94
N GLN A 65 18.29 9.31 0.96
CA GLN A 65 19.64 9.73 0.54
C GLN A 65 19.86 9.44 -0.95
N LEU A 66 19.10 10.11 -1.82
CA LEU A 66 19.20 9.91 -3.26
C LEU A 66 19.22 11.24 -4.01
N PRO A 67 20.44 11.70 -4.34
CA PRO A 67 20.63 12.41 -5.60
C PRO A 67 22.00 12.05 -6.21
N ILE A 68 22.24 10.84 -6.74
CA ILE A 68 23.54 10.57 -7.38
C ILE A 68 23.46 9.85 -8.73
N HIS A 69 22.46 8.99 -9.01
CA HIS A 69 22.58 8.14 -10.21
C HIS A 69 22.38 8.84 -11.56
N ARG A 70 21.52 9.89 -11.67
CA ARG A 70 21.37 10.63 -12.94
C ARG A 70 22.63 11.37 -13.39
N HIS A 71 23.58 11.60 -12.48
CA HIS A 71 24.84 12.29 -12.77
C HIS A 71 26.06 11.40 -12.56
N PHE A 72 25.87 10.12 -12.23
CA PHE A 72 26.96 9.18 -12.10
C PHE A 72 27.43 8.76 -13.49
N GLN A 73 28.55 9.35 -13.94
CA GLN A 73 29.25 8.97 -15.15
C GLN A 73 30.49 8.18 -14.76
N PRO A 74 30.50 6.83 -14.88
CA PRO A 74 31.68 6.05 -14.56
C PRO A 74 32.82 6.45 -15.50
N GLU A 75 33.99 6.77 -14.94
CA GLU A 75 35.17 7.25 -15.67
C GLU A 75 35.94 6.09 -16.32
N ASN A 76 35.71 4.86 -15.87
CA ASN A 76 36.38 3.66 -16.39
C ASN A 76 35.50 2.41 -16.28
N GLU A 77 35.96 1.32 -16.90
CA GLU A 77 35.26 0.03 -16.95
C GLU A 77 35.00 -0.55 -15.56
N VAL A 78 36.01 -0.55 -14.67
CA VAL A 78 35.88 -1.06 -13.31
C VAL A 78 34.81 -0.30 -12.52
N GLN A 79 34.77 1.03 -12.62
CA GLN A 79 33.72 1.84 -11.99
C GLN A 79 32.34 1.52 -12.57
N ARG A 80 32.24 1.29 -13.88
CA ARG A 80 30.99 0.94 -14.55
C ARG A 80 30.47 -0.42 -14.11
N GLU A 81 31.32 -1.44 -14.08
CA GLU A 81 30.95 -2.79 -13.62
C GLU A 81 30.53 -2.79 -12.16
N ASN A 82 31.28 -2.08 -11.30
CA ASN A 82 30.92 -1.92 -9.90
C ASN A 82 29.56 -1.21 -9.74
N ALA A 83 29.28 -0.20 -10.57
CA ALA A 83 27.99 0.49 -10.57
C ALA A 83 26.85 -0.40 -11.07
N ILE A 84 27.05 -1.16 -12.15
CA ILE A 84 26.06 -2.14 -12.64
C ILE A 84 25.77 -3.14 -11.53
N ARG A 85 26.79 -3.77 -10.94
CA ARG A 85 26.61 -4.75 -9.85
C ARG A 85 25.84 -4.14 -8.68
N TYR A 86 26.29 -2.99 -8.20
CA TYR A 86 25.65 -2.30 -7.08
C TYR A 86 24.17 -1.99 -7.36
N LEU A 87 23.86 -1.42 -8.51
CA LEU A 87 22.50 -1.03 -8.89
C LEU A 87 21.61 -2.25 -9.17
N SER A 88 22.14 -3.30 -9.82
CA SER A 88 21.42 -4.55 -10.04
C SER A 88 21.07 -5.24 -8.72
N GLU A 89 22.02 -5.34 -7.79
CA GLU A 89 21.74 -5.87 -6.45
C GLU A 89 20.69 -5.03 -5.70
N HIS A 90 20.68 -3.71 -5.90
CA HIS A 90 19.65 -2.84 -5.33
C HIS A 90 18.27 -3.11 -5.94
N VAL A 91 18.17 -3.24 -7.27
CA VAL A 91 16.90 -3.53 -7.96
C VAL A 91 16.35 -4.90 -7.55
N GLU A 92 17.19 -5.92 -7.42
CA GLU A 92 16.75 -7.26 -7.03
C GLU A 92 16.24 -7.33 -5.59
N ARG A 93 16.76 -6.48 -4.70
CA ARG A 93 16.38 -6.43 -3.28
C ARG A 93 15.27 -5.42 -2.98
N GLN A 94 14.82 -4.66 -3.97
CA GLN A 94 13.70 -3.75 -3.82
C GLN A 94 12.40 -4.53 -3.55
N PRO A 95 11.54 -4.07 -2.64
CA PRO A 95 10.20 -4.60 -2.51
C PRO A 95 9.45 -4.54 -3.83
N ASP A 96 8.63 -5.57 -4.05
CA ASP A 96 7.89 -5.79 -5.29
C ASP A 96 7.22 -4.50 -5.80
N LEU A 97 7.76 -3.95 -6.89
CA LEU A 97 7.28 -2.73 -7.53
C LEU A 97 5.85 -2.86 -8.03
N THR A 98 5.44 -4.08 -8.39
CA THR A 98 4.07 -4.38 -8.77
C THR A 98 3.14 -4.15 -7.59
N LYS A 99 3.54 -4.63 -6.40
CA LYS A 99 2.78 -4.43 -5.16
C LYS A 99 2.74 -2.95 -4.77
N ALA A 100 3.87 -2.23 -4.82
CA ALA A 100 3.92 -0.81 -4.51
C ALA A 100 3.08 0.03 -5.48
N GLY A 101 3.14 -0.26 -6.78
CA GLY A 101 2.31 0.36 -7.81
C GLY A 101 0.82 0.10 -7.57
N ALA A 102 0.42 -1.14 -7.28
CA ALA A 102 -0.97 -1.48 -6.98
C ALA A 102 -1.51 -0.81 -5.70
N ILE A 103 -0.66 -0.54 -4.70
CA ILE A 103 -1.04 0.27 -3.54
C ILE A 103 -1.19 1.74 -3.95
N LEU A 104 -0.24 2.28 -4.73
CA LEU A 104 -0.30 3.66 -5.22
C LEU A 104 -1.57 3.92 -6.02
N ASP A 105 -1.92 3.04 -6.96
CA ASP A 105 -3.14 3.16 -7.77
C ASP A 105 -4.41 3.24 -6.92
N ARG A 106 -4.48 2.43 -5.85
CA ARG A 106 -5.62 2.47 -4.91
C ARG A 106 -5.63 3.74 -4.06
N VAL A 107 -4.45 4.24 -3.67
CA VAL A 107 -4.34 5.51 -2.95
C VAL A 107 -4.79 6.65 -3.85
N GLU A 108 -4.34 6.70 -5.10
CA GLU A 108 -4.78 7.69 -6.11
C GLU A 108 -6.28 7.60 -6.33
N ALA A 109 -6.83 6.40 -6.54
CA ALA A 109 -8.27 6.18 -6.68
C ALA A 109 -9.06 6.69 -5.45
N ALA A 110 -8.52 6.52 -4.24
CA ALA A 110 -9.15 7.05 -3.03
C ALA A 110 -9.13 8.59 -2.96
N PHE A 111 -8.11 9.24 -3.52
CA PHE A 111 -8.07 10.70 -3.67
C PHE A 111 -9.00 11.20 -4.77
N GLU A 112 -9.07 10.51 -5.90
CA GLU A 112 -9.93 10.85 -7.05
C GLU A 112 -11.42 10.68 -6.71
N GLN A 113 -11.79 9.57 -6.06
CA GLN A 113 -13.16 9.34 -5.61
C GLN A 113 -13.58 10.35 -4.52
N GLY A 114 -12.62 10.79 -3.70
CA GLY A 114 -12.85 11.77 -2.65
C GLY A 114 -13.92 11.35 -1.64
N PHE A 115 -14.94 12.19 -1.49
CA PHE A 115 -16.02 12.02 -0.53
C PHE A 115 -17.24 11.33 -1.17
N HIS A 116 -17.58 10.14 -0.68
CA HIS A 116 -18.77 9.41 -1.14
C HIS A 116 -19.79 9.27 0.00
N GLU A 117 -20.80 10.15 0.02
CA GLU A 117 -21.73 10.30 1.14
C GLU A 117 -22.37 8.97 1.60
N ALA A 118 -22.90 8.18 0.67
CA ALA A 118 -23.54 6.91 1.02
C ALA A 118 -22.57 5.92 1.70
N GLN A 119 -21.30 5.87 1.30
CA GLN A 119 -20.29 5.00 1.93
C GLN A 119 -19.86 5.56 3.29
N VAL A 120 -19.66 6.88 3.38
CA VAL A 120 -19.32 7.58 4.62
C VAL A 120 -20.39 7.36 5.68
N ARG A 121 -21.67 7.47 5.32
CA ARG A 121 -22.81 7.19 6.18
C ARG A 121 -22.75 5.78 6.77
N VAL A 122 -22.42 4.79 5.94
CA VAL A 122 -22.25 3.40 6.37
C VAL A 122 -21.08 3.26 7.34
N ILE A 123 -19.94 3.86 7.03
CA ILE A 123 -18.74 3.82 7.87
C ILE A 123 -19.00 4.43 9.25
N ILE A 124 -19.61 5.62 9.29
CA ILE A 124 -19.95 6.30 10.56
C ILE A 124 -21.01 5.48 11.32
N GLY A 125 -22.00 4.93 10.63
CA GLY A 125 -23.00 4.05 11.24
C GLY A 125 -22.36 2.84 11.93
N LEU A 126 -21.41 2.18 11.28
CA LEU A 126 -20.65 1.06 11.86
C LEU A 126 -19.85 1.49 13.10
N MET A 127 -19.26 2.69 13.08
CA MET A 127 -18.58 3.25 14.25
C MET A 127 -19.55 3.48 15.41
N VAL A 128 -20.70 4.11 15.15
CA VAL A 128 -21.72 4.39 16.19
C VAL A 128 -22.27 3.08 16.79
N ASP A 129 -22.51 2.06 15.96
CA ASP A 129 -23.00 0.76 16.41
C ASP A 129 -21.99 -0.01 17.28
N ALA A 130 -20.70 0.30 17.19
CA ALA A 130 -19.69 -0.27 18.07
C ALA A 130 -19.80 0.22 19.53
N PHE A 131 -20.60 1.27 19.80
CA PHE A 131 -20.81 1.85 21.13
C PHE A 131 -22.28 1.71 21.60
N PRO A 132 -22.79 0.50 21.84
CA PRO A 132 -24.21 0.27 22.11
C PRO A 132 -24.74 0.96 23.38
N ASN A 133 -23.88 1.16 24.39
CA ASN A 133 -24.26 1.75 25.68
C ASN A 133 -24.14 3.29 25.75
N ALA A 134 -23.61 3.92 24.70
CA ALA A 134 -23.34 5.36 24.65
C ALA A 134 -23.95 6.00 23.40
N ARG A 135 -25.09 5.47 22.92
CA ARG A 135 -25.76 5.98 21.74
C ARG A 135 -26.18 7.44 21.94
N PRO A 136 -25.99 8.30 20.93
CA PRO A 136 -26.39 9.69 21.03
C PRO A 136 -27.92 9.76 21.08
N HIS A 137 -28.45 10.86 21.63
CA HIS A 137 -29.91 11.05 21.75
C HIS A 137 -30.62 10.99 20.39
N SER A 138 -29.97 11.48 19.34
CA SER A 138 -30.38 11.27 17.95
C SER A 138 -29.17 10.78 17.13
N PRO A 139 -29.09 9.46 16.85
CA PRO A 139 -28.07 8.88 15.99
C PRO A 139 -28.07 9.49 14.60
N GLU A 140 -29.25 9.73 14.03
CA GLU A 140 -29.39 10.31 12.70
C GLU A 140 -28.77 11.72 12.65
N ALA A 141 -29.13 12.60 13.58
CA ALA A 141 -28.57 13.95 13.63
C ALA A 141 -27.05 13.95 13.84
N TYR A 142 -26.54 13.03 14.67
CA TYR A 142 -25.10 12.86 14.87
C TYR A 142 -24.38 12.46 13.58
N VAL A 143 -24.92 11.48 12.85
CA VAL A 143 -24.35 11.03 11.57
C VAL A 143 -24.40 12.12 10.50
N GLU A 144 -25.53 12.82 10.34
CA GLU A 144 -25.65 13.91 9.36
C GLU A 144 -24.69 15.06 9.66
N THR A 145 -24.51 15.40 10.95
CA THR A 145 -23.57 16.44 11.36
C THR A 145 -22.15 16.07 10.96
N LEU A 146 -21.73 14.82 11.23
CA LEU A 146 -20.40 14.35 10.83
C LEU A 146 -20.22 14.33 9.31
N ILE A 147 -21.23 13.87 8.57
CA ILE A 147 -21.21 13.87 7.10
C ILE A 147 -21.00 15.29 6.56
N HIS A 148 -21.77 16.25 7.07
CA HIS A 148 -21.66 17.66 6.68
C HIS A 148 -20.25 18.22 6.94
N GLU A 149 -19.74 18.06 8.17
CA GLU A 149 -18.42 18.57 8.56
C GLU A 149 -17.27 17.90 7.79
N LEU A 150 -17.32 16.58 7.60
CA LEU A 150 -16.31 15.82 6.88
C LEU A 150 -16.30 16.16 5.38
N SER A 151 -17.49 16.38 4.79
CA SER A 151 -17.64 16.84 3.42
C SER A 151 -17.05 18.23 3.25
N HIS A 152 -17.38 19.16 4.17
CA HIS A 152 -16.86 20.52 4.15
C HIS A 152 -15.33 20.59 4.25
N GLN A 153 -14.71 19.69 5.02
CA GLN A 153 -13.25 19.60 5.14
C GLN A 153 -12.57 18.87 3.96
N GLY A 154 -13.33 18.37 2.99
CA GLY A 154 -12.78 17.62 1.84
C GLY A 154 -12.14 16.30 2.25
N ALA A 155 -12.63 15.65 3.32
CA ALA A 155 -12.09 14.38 3.77
C ALA A 155 -12.39 13.26 2.76
N THR A 156 -11.40 12.40 2.49
CA THR A 156 -11.61 11.24 1.62
C THR A 156 -12.29 10.10 2.38
N THR A 157 -13.09 9.30 1.66
CA THR A 157 -13.79 8.15 2.24
C THR A 157 -12.81 7.16 2.90
N ALA A 158 -11.63 6.96 2.31
CA ALA A 158 -10.57 6.10 2.86
C ALA A 158 -9.98 6.64 4.18
N ALA A 159 -9.79 7.95 4.30
CA ALA A 159 -9.32 8.58 5.55
C ALA A 159 -10.39 8.47 6.64
N ILE A 160 -11.67 8.63 6.28
CA ILE A 160 -12.81 8.48 7.20
C ILE A 160 -12.89 7.05 7.72
N ALA A 161 -12.83 6.05 6.83
CA ALA A 161 -12.81 4.63 7.21
C ALA A 161 -11.71 4.32 8.24
N LYS A 162 -10.48 4.78 7.97
CA LYS A 162 -9.37 4.57 8.90
C LYS A 162 -9.55 5.29 10.23
N GLY A 163 -10.04 6.53 10.21
CA GLY A 163 -10.28 7.32 11.41
C GLY A 163 -11.34 6.68 12.30
N CYS A 164 -12.49 6.33 11.73
CA CYS A 164 -13.58 5.63 12.42
C CYS A 164 -13.12 4.29 12.99
N ASN A 165 -12.41 3.48 12.21
CA ASN A 165 -11.87 2.21 12.71
C ASN A 165 -10.89 2.41 13.87
N ALA A 166 -10.01 3.40 13.78
CA ALA A 166 -9.06 3.68 14.86
C ALA A 166 -9.76 4.12 16.16
N ILE A 167 -10.85 4.88 16.06
CA ILE A 167 -11.70 5.24 17.21
C ILE A 167 -12.33 3.99 17.80
N THR A 168 -12.98 3.16 16.99
CA THR A 168 -13.62 1.92 17.45
C THR A 168 -12.66 1.02 18.23
N LEU A 169 -11.39 0.99 17.84
CA LEU A 169 -10.36 0.18 18.52
C LEU A 169 -9.80 0.79 19.81
N THR A 170 -9.93 2.10 20.01
CA THR A 170 -9.19 2.82 21.07
C THR A 170 -10.08 3.58 22.07
N ALA A 171 -11.23 4.05 21.63
CA ALA A 171 -12.17 4.79 22.45
C ALA A 171 -13.02 3.85 23.31
N LYS A 172 -13.33 4.28 24.54
CA LYS A 172 -14.24 3.56 25.44
C LYS A 172 -15.70 3.99 25.30
N PHE A 173 -15.90 5.23 24.86
CA PHE A 173 -17.20 5.87 24.70
C PHE A 173 -17.34 6.36 23.26
N LEU A 174 -18.58 6.63 22.86
CA LEU A 174 -18.83 7.28 21.59
C LEU A 174 -18.11 8.65 21.59
N PRO A 175 -17.27 8.94 20.59
CA PRO A 175 -16.51 10.18 20.55
C PRO A 175 -17.42 11.40 20.35
N ALA A 176 -16.93 12.57 20.74
CA ALA A 176 -17.49 13.83 20.27
C ALA A 176 -17.19 14.02 18.77
N ALA A 177 -18.00 14.82 18.08
CA ALA A 177 -17.80 15.09 16.66
C ALA A 177 -16.40 15.67 16.36
N SER A 178 -15.90 16.55 17.23
CA SER A 178 -14.55 17.12 17.12
C SER A 178 -13.44 16.06 17.15
N GLU A 179 -13.57 15.03 18.01
CA GLU A 179 -12.59 13.94 18.12
C GLU A 179 -12.58 13.09 16.85
N VAL A 180 -13.76 12.88 16.24
CA VAL A 180 -13.86 12.21 14.94
C VAL A 180 -13.13 13.02 13.85
N LEU A 181 -13.41 14.32 13.77
CA LEU A 181 -12.80 15.21 12.77
C LEU A 181 -11.27 15.26 12.92
N GLU A 182 -10.77 15.38 14.15
CA GLU A 182 -9.33 15.35 14.42
C GLU A 182 -8.69 14.03 13.99
N LYS A 183 -9.35 12.90 14.31
CA LYS A 183 -8.81 11.59 13.94
C LYS A 183 -8.78 11.40 12.43
N VAL A 184 -9.85 11.79 11.73
CA VAL A 184 -9.92 11.70 10.27
C VAL A 184 -8.87 12.61 9.63
N LYS A 185 -8.68 13.84 10.14
CA LYS A 185 -7.63 14.76 9.66
C LYS A 185 -6.23 14.16 9.83
N SER A 186 -5.95 13.54 10.96
CA SER A 186 -4.69 12.80 11.19
C SER A 186 -4.51 11.70 10.15
N CYS A 187 -5.54 10.88 9.92
CA CYS A 187 -5.49 9.82 8.91
C CYS A 187 -5.33 10.38 7.49
N ALA A 188 -5.99 11.48 7.13
CA ALA A 188 -5.80 12.13 5.84
C ALA A 188 -4.33 12.57 5.64
N GLY A 189 -3.69 13.11 6.68
CA GLY A 189 -2.27 13.44 6.67
C GLY A 189 -1.37 12.22 6.42
N VAL A 190 -1.67 11.09 7.04
CA VAL A 190 -0.94 9.83 6.81
C VAL A 190 -1.18 9.32 5.39
N LEU A 191 -2.41 9.33 4.88
CA LEU A 191 -2.72 8.89 3.51
C LEU A 191 -1.97 9.73 2.47
N ALA A 192 -1.90 11.05 2.67
CA ALA A 192 -1.12 11.95 1.82
C ALA A 192 0.39 11.68 1.91
N HIS A 193 0.89 11.30 3.08
CA HIS A 193 2.28 10.86 3.23
C HIS A 193 2.54 9.55 2.48
N ILE A 194 1.66 8.55 2.63
CA ILE A 194 1.72 7.28 1.90
C ILE A 194 1.83 7.51 0.40
N ARG A 195 0.92 8.34 -0.15
CA ARG A 195 0.92 8.72 -1.57
C ARG A 195 2.28 9.25 -2.02
N ARG A 196 2.82 10.25 -1.33
CA ARG A 196 4.13 10.86 -1.67
C ARG A 196 5.27 9.86 -1.58
N THR A 197 5.27 9.01 -0.55
CA THR A 197 6.31 8.00 -0.35
C THR A 197 6.28 6.97 -1.46
N LEU A 198 5.10 6.47 -1.83
CA LEU A 198 4.93 5.53 -2.93
C LEU A 198 5.28 6.13 -4.29
N MET A 199 4.88 7.37 -4.59
CA MET A 199 5.28 8.05 -5.83
C MET A 199 6.80 8.19 -5.96
N ARG A 200 7.47 8.61 -4.88
CA ARG A 200 8.94 8.71 -4.87
C ARG A 200 9.60 7.35 -5.04
N TYR A 201 9.03 6.32 -4.43
CA TYR A 201 9.52 4.95 -4.56
C TYR A 201 9.49 4.49 -6.01
N THR A 202 8.32 4.57 -6.64
CA THR A 202 8.10 4.06 -7.99
C THR A 202 8.92 4.83 -9.02
N GLU A 203 9.03 6.15 -8.87
CA GLU A 203 9.91 6.99 -9.69
C GLU A 203 11.39 6.60 -9.53
N TRP A 204 11.86 6.46 -8.29
CA TRP A 204 13.25 6.07 -8.03
C TRP A 204 13.59 4.69 -8.61
N SER A 205 12.72 3.71 -8.39
CA SER A 205 12.93 2.37 -8.90
C SER A 205 12.94 2.31 -10.42
N ALA A 206 12.05 3.05 -11.08
CA ALA A 206 12.06 3.18 -12.54
C ALA A 206 13.38 3.80 -13.04
N THR A 207 13.81 4.92 -12.45
CA THR A 207 15.08 5.58 -12.86
C THR A 207 16.32 4.71 -12.59
N THR A 208 16.30 3.89 -11.53
CA THR A 208 17.39 2.96 -11.21
C THR A 208 17.46 1.83 -12.24
N ALA A 209 16.32 1.26 -12.61
CA ALA A 209 16.26 0.23 -13.65
C ALA A 209 16.74 0.77 -15.01
N GLU A 210 16.31 1.98 -15.39
CA GLU A 210 16.78 2.66 -16.60
C GLU A 210 18.30 2.87 -16.59
N ALA A 211 18.88 3.30 -15.46
CA ALA A 211 20.32 3.48 -15.33
C ALA A 211 21.10 2.18 -15.50
N VAL A 212 20.61 1.06 -14.93
CA VAL A 212 21.22 -0.27 -15.12
C VAL A 212 21.25 -0.65 -16.60
N VAL A 213 20.11 -0.53 -17.29
CA VAL A 213 19.99 -0.85 -18.71
C VAL A 213 20.93 0.02 -19.56
N TRP A 214 20.99 1.31 -19.26
CA TRP A 214 21.87 2.24 -19.96
C TRP A 214 23.35 1.87 -19.79
N LEU A 215 23.80 1.62 -18.55
CA LEU A 215 25.19 1.22 -18.26
C LEU A 215 25.56 -0.11 -18.93
N GLN A 216 24.65 -1.08 -18.91
CA GLN A 216 24.84 -2.37 -19.58
C GLN A 216 24.95 -2.21 -21.11
N THR A 217 24.11 -1.35 -21.70
CA THR A 217 24.16 -1.05 -23.14
C THR A 217 25.47 -0.38 -23.52
N GLN A 218 25.94 0.60 -22.72
CA GLN A 218 27.22 1.26 -22.95
C GLN A 218 28.40 0.28 -22.84
N ALA A 219 28.38 -0.63 -21.87
CA ALA A 219 29.39 -1.69 -21.75
C ALA A 219 29.40 -2.67 -22.94
N LEU A 220 28.25 -2.94 -23.56
CA LEU A 220 28.19 -3.73 -24.79
C LEU A 220 28.77 -2.97 -25.98
N TRP A 221 28.44 -1.69 -26.12
CA TRP A 221 28.98 -0.84 -27.19
C TRP A 221 30.50 -0.71 -27.12
N ASP A 222 31.06 -0.42 -25.93
CA ASP A 222 32.51 -0.26 -25.80
C ASP A 222 33.27 -1.56 -26.14
N ARG A 223 32.73 -2.73 -25.77
CA ARG A 223 33.30 -4.03 -26.15
C ARG A 223 33.27 -4.25 -27.66
N THR A 224 32.12 -4.03 -28.29
CA THR A 224 31.98 -4.19 -29.75
C THR A 224 32.78 -3.16 -30.56
N ALA A 225 32.99 -1.95 -30.04
CA ALA A 225 33.84 -0.94 -30.66
C ALA A 225 35.33 -1.29 -30.54
N GLY A 226 35.77 -1.81 -29.38
CA GLY A 226 37.13 -2.34 -29.19
C GLY A 226 37.45 -3.49 -30.14
N GLU A 227 36.54 -4.46 -30.27
CA GLU A 227 36.69 -5.61 -31.17
C GLU A 227 36.83 -5.21 -32.65
N ARG A 228 36.14 -4.14 -33.09
CA ARG A 228 36.28 -3.61 -34.46
C ARG A 228 37.66 -3.01 -34.73
N LEU A 229 38.21 -2.28 -33.76
CA LEU A 229 39.53 -1.65 -33.90
C LEU A 229 40.66 -2.70 -33.89
N GLU A 230 40.49 -3.82 -33.17
CA GLU A 230 41.44 -4.93 -33.20
C GLU A 230 41.41 -5.69 -34.54
N PHE A 231 40.26 -5.73 -35.23
CA PHE A 231 40.13 -6.37 -36.54
C PHE A 231 40.72 -5.53 -37.69
N GLU A 232 40.65 -4.21 -37.61
CA GLU A 232 41.24 -3.30 -38.61
C GLU A 232 42.77 -3.11 -38.44
N GLY A 233 43.33 -3.46 -37.27
CA GLY A 233 44.77 -3.43 -37.01
C GLY A 233 45.53 -4.69 -37.45
N ASN A 234 44.82 -5.75 -37.83
CA ASN A 234 45.38 -7.02 -38.32
C ASN A 234 45.22 -7.08 -39.85
N ASP A 235 45.82 -6.12 -40.55
CA ASP A 235 45.98 -6.21 -42.01
C ASP A 235 47.13 -7.20 -42.28
N PRO A 236 46.89 -8.37 -42.91
CA PRO A 236 47.92 -9.39 -43.11
C PRO A 236 48.82 -9.11 -44.33
N PHE A 237 48.89 -7.85 -44.81
CA PHE A 237 49.69 -7.45 -45.96
C PHE A 237 51.08 -6.94 -45.58
#